data_AF-A0A8T4T2G5-F1
#
_entry.id   AF-A0A8T4T2G5-F1
#
_cell.length_a   1.000
_cell.length_b   1.000
_cell.length_c   1.000
_cell.angle_alpha   90.00
_cell.angle_beta   90.00
_cell.angle_gamma   90.00
#
_symmetry.space_group_name_H-M   'P 1'
#
loop_
_entity.id
_entity.type
_entity.pdbx_description
1 polymer ?
#
loop_
_entity_poly.entity_id
_entity_poly.type
_entity_poly.pdbx_seq_one_letter_code
_entity_poly.pdbx_strand_id
1 'polypeptide(L)' 'MDDSKKLEEVKVIIQAWLDKQGHDRCWYYPDLFRELAGLLDISASKEPGLPPLDEFKKGCERYQKEEFAMKK' A
#
# COMPACT_ATOMS: atom_id res chain seq x y z
N MET A 1 -24.41 -3.27 0.98
CA MET A 1 -23.63 -4.45 0.52
C MET A 1 -23.35 -5.29 1.75
N ASP A 2 -23.50 -6.60 1.66
CA ASP A 2 -23.27 -7.53 2.77
C ASP A 2 -21.78 -7.56 3.16
N ASP A 3 -21.46 -7.65 4.46
CA ASP A 3 -20.08 -7.59 4.96
C ASP A 3 -19.21 -8.74 4.44
N SER A 4 -19.82 -9.92 4.18
CA SER A 4 -19.12 -11.05 3.56
C SER A 4 -18.66 -10.71 2.15
N LYS A 5 -19.50 -10.02 1.37
CA LYS A 5 -19.13 -9.58 0.01
C LYS A 5 -18.02 -8.54 0.04
N LYS A 6 -18.03 -7.61 1.00
CA LYS A 6 -16.98 -6.59 1.14
C LYS A 6 -15.64 -7.25 1.44
N LEU A 7 -15.64 -8.26 2.31
CA LEU A 7 -14.43 -9.00 2.64
C LEU A 7 -13.83 -9.72 1.41
N GLU A 8 -14.67 -10.32 0.56
CA GLU A 8 -14.20 -10.96 -0.67
C GLU A 8 -13.60 -9.96 -1.65
N GLU A 9 -14.21 -8.78 -1.83
CA GLU A 9 -13.64 -7.73 -2.67
C GLU A 9 -12.31 -7.19 -2.12
N VAL A 10 -12.20 -7.01 -0.80
CA VAL A 10 -10.93 -6.64 -0.15
C VAL A 10 -9.84 -7.67 -0.45
N LYS A 11 -10.15 -8.97 -0.37
CA LYS A 11 -9.17 -10.04 -0.68
C LYS A 11 -8.70 -9.97 -2.13
N VAL A 12 -9.62 -9.74 -3.07
CA VAL A 12 -9.29 -9.60 -4.50
C VAL A 12 -8.35 -8.41 -4.72
N ILE A 13 -8.65 -7.25 -4.14
CA ILE A 13 -7.83 -6.04 -4.25
C ILE A 13 -6.42 -6.27 -3.69
N ILE A 14 -6.31 -6.88 -2.50
CA ILE A 14 -5.02 -7.17 -1.86
C ILE A 14 -4.22 -8.20 -2.68
N GLN A 15 -4.87 -9.26 -3.16
CA GLN A 15 -4.21 -10.29 -3.98
C GLN A 15 -3.66 -9.69 -5.28
N ALA A 16 -4.44 -8.82 -5.94
CA ALA A 16 -4.01 -8.13 -7.14
C ALA A 16 -2.77 -7.26 -6.93
N TRP A 17 -2.56 -6.70 -5.73
CA TRP A 17 -1.33 -6.01 -5.36
C TRP A 17 -0.17 -6.98 -5.03
N LEU A 18 -0.44 -8.07 -4.31
CA LEU A 18 0.55 -9.09 -3.96
C LEU A 18 1.20 -9.74 -5.19
N ASP A 19 0.41 -9.91 -6.24
CA ASP A 19 0.84 -10.55 -7.49
C ASP A 19 1.72 -9.65 -8.37
N LYS A 20 1.83 -8.35 -8.05
CA LYS A 20 2.70 -7.41 -8.78
C LYS A 20 4.17 -7.69 -8.53
N GLN A 21 5.03 -7.24 -9.43
CA GLN A 21 6.48 -7.45 -9.37
C GLN A 21 7.26 -6.16 -9.65
N GLY A 22 8.50 -6.10 -9.18
CA GLY A 22 9.38 -4.96 -9.43
C GLY A 22 8.80 -3.63 -8.92
N HIS A 23 8.91 -2.58 -9.74
CA HIS A 23 8.37 -1.26 -9.38
C HIS A 23 6.85 -1.25 -9.24
N ASP A 24 6.15 -2.18 -9.89
CA ASP A 24 4.69 -2.32 -9.73
C ASP A 24 4.30 -2.90 -8.37
N ARG A 25 5.26 -3.41 -7.58
CA ARG A 25 5.07 -3.77 -6.17
C ARG A 25 5.87 -2.82 -5.25
N CYS A 26 5.93 -1.55 -5.61
CA CYS A 26 6.53 -0.53 -4.75
C CYS A 26 5.61 -0.22 -3.54
N TRP A 27 6.18 0.40 -2.52
CA TRP A 27 5.44 0.87 -1.34
C TRP A 27 4.46 2.01 -1.66
N TYR A 28 4.69 2.73 -2.76
CA TYR A 28 3.83 3.82 -3.21
C TYR A 28 2.65 3.30 -4.04
N TYR A 29 1.57 2.92 -3.35
CA TYR A 29 0.31 2.47 -3.95
C TYR A 29 -0.89 3.26 -3.42
N PRO A 30 -0.97 4.58 -3.69
CA PRO A 30 -2.07 5.41 -3.20
C PRO A 30 -3.43 4.92 -3.70
N ASP A 31 -3.50 4.38 -4.92
CA ASP A 31 -4.76 3.92 -5.51
C ASP A 31 -5.30 2.65 -4.84
N LEU A 32 -4.42 1.75 -4.38
CA LEU A 32 -4.81 0.58 -3.58
C LEU A 32 -5.55 1.01 -2.32
N PHE A 33 -4.98 1.97 -1.58
CA PHE A 33 -5.58 2.44 -0.34
C PHE A 33 -6.84 3.28 -0.57
N ARG A 34 -6.93 4.01 -1.70
CA ARG A 34 -8.17 4.71 -2.08
C ARG A 34 -9.30 3.73 -2.39
N GLU A 35 -9.01 2.66 -3.12
CA GLU A 35 -9.99 1.63 -3.45
C GLU A 35 -10.51 0.92 -2.19
N LEU A 36 -9.58 0.51 -1.31
CA LEU A 36 -9.93 -0.10 -0.02
C LEU A 36 -10.72 0.85 0.88
N ALA A 37 -10.32 2.13 0.96
CA ALA A 37 -11.03 3.13 1.77
C ALA A 37 -12.45 3.37 1.25
N GLY A 38 -12.64 3.45 -0.08
CA GLY A 38 -13.97 3.58 -0.69
C GLY A 38 -14.86 2.37 -0.40
N LEU A 39 -14.31 1.16 -0.51
CA LEU A 39 -15.05 -0.08 -0.23
C LEU A 39 -15.47 -0.21 1.25
N LEU A 40 -14.59 0.25 2.15
CA LEU A 40 -14.78 0.16 3.60
C LEU A 40 -15.42 1.41 4.21
N ASP A 41 -15.76 2.42 3.40
CA ASP A 41 -16.33 3.70 3.85
C ASP A 41 -15.45 4.41 4.91
N ILE A 42 -14.13 4.39 4.69
CA ILE A 42 -13.13 4.99 5.57
C ILE A 42 -12.73 6.35 5.00
N SER A 43 -12.83 7.40 5.81
CA SER A 43 -12.38 8.74 5.46
C SER A 43 -11.12 9.14 6.23
N ALA A 44 -10.21 9.86 5.55
CA ALA A 44 -9.03 10.41 6.20
C ALA A 44 -9.44 11.48 7.23
N SER A 45 -8.91 11.38 8.45
CA SER A 45 -9.13 12.37 9.51
C SER A 45 -8.09 13.50 9.52
N LYS A 46 -7.08 13.40 8.66
CA LYS A 46 -5.94 14.32 8.57
C LYS A 46 -5.58 14.56 7.12
N GLU A 47 -5.10 15.77 6.83
CA GLU A 47 -4.52 16.05 5.52
C GLU A 47 -3.18 15.33 5.36
N PRO A 48 -2.88 14.80 4.16
CA PRO A 48 -1.60 14.18 3.89
C PRO A 48 -0.49 15.23 3.86
N GLY A 49 0.55 15.01 4.67
CA GLY A 49 1.79 15.79 4.63
C GLY A 49 2.82 15.11 3.73
N LEU A 50 3.47 15.88 2.85
CA LEU A 50 4.60 15.39 2.07
C LEU A 50 5.88 15.48 2.92
N PRO A 51 6.57 14.37 3.22
CA PRO A 51 7.83 14.43 3.94
C PRO A 51 8.92 15.11 3.08
N PRO A 52 9.96 15.70 3.70
CA PRO A 52 11.15 16.16 2.97
C PRO A 52 11.75 15.04 2.11
N LEU A 53 12.27 15.40 0.93
CA LEU A 53 12.79 14.44 -0.04
C LEU A 53 13.90 13.52 0.54
N ASP A 54 14.75 14.06 1.40
CA ASP A 54 15.83 13.30 2.03
C ASP A 54 15.30 12.24 3.01
N GLU A 55 14.22 12.56 3.73
CA GLU A 55 13.54 11.60 4.61
C GLU A 55 12.87 10.50 3.79
N PHE A 56 12.19 10.88 2.71
CA PHE A 56 11.57 9.94 1.78
C PHE A 56 12.58 8.93 1.22
N LYS A 57 13.73 9.41 0.71
CA LYS A 57 14.80 8.55 0.17
C LYS A 57 15.36 7.58 1.22
N LYS A 58 15.63 8.07 2.44
CA LYS A 58 16.08 7.21 3.55
C LYS A 58 15.08 6.10 3.87
N GLY A 59 13.79 6.39 3.79
CA GLY A 59 12.72 5.40 3.94
C GLY A 59 12.82 4.29 2.88
N CYS A 60 12.98 4.65 1.61
CA CYS A 60 13.14 3.69 0.51
C CYS A 60 14.41 2.83 0.67
N GLU A 61 15.54 3.43 1.03
CA GLU A 61 16.79 2.70 1.28
C GLU A 61 16.67 1.71 2.42
N ARG A 62 16.03 2.10 3.53
CA ARG A 62 15.79 1.21 4.67
C ARG A 62 14.91 0.03 4.27
N TYR A 63 13.80 0.28 3.58
CA TYR A 63 12.90 -0.76 3.09
C TYR A 63 13.63 -1.76 2.20
N GLN A 64 14.46 -1.28 1.26
CA GLN A 64 15.24 -2.16 0.40
C GLN A 64 16.21 -3.06 1.20
N LYS A 65 16.86 -2.51 2.24
CA LYS A 65 17.75 -3.29 3.10
C LYS A 65 16.99 -4.35 3.90
N GLU A 66 15.89 -3.98 4.53
CA GLU A 66 15.11 -4.87 5.40
C GLU A 66 14.48 -6.02 4.61
N GLU A 67 13.82 -5.71 3.49
CA GLU A 67 13.04 -6.70 2.73
C GLU A 67 13.86 -7.52 1.73
N PHE A 68 15.00 -6.98 1.26
CA PHE A 68 15.78 -7.58 0.17
C PHE A 68 17.24 -7.85 0.50
N ALA A 69 17.85 -7.26 1.55
CA ALA A 69 19.25 -7.55 1.86
C ALA A 69 19.47 -8.86 2.66
N MET A 70 18.42 -9.47 3.21
CA MET A 70 18.50 -10.76 3.94
C MET A 70 17.88 -11.95 3.19
N LYS A 71 17.74 -11.90 1.87
CA LYS A 71 17.38 -13.07 1.04
C LYS A 71 18.59 -13.68 0.31
N LYS A 72 19.72 -13.81 0.99
CA LYS A 72 20.86 -14.62 0.53
C LYS A 72 21.05 -15.83 1.43
#